data_AF-A0A9E3D9X5-F1
#
_entry.id   AF-A0A9E3D9X5-F1
#
_cell.length_a   1.000
_cell.length_b   1.000
_cell.length_c   1.000
_cell.angle_alpha   90.00
_cell.angle_beta   90.00
_cell.angle_gamma   90.00
#
_symmetry.space_group_name_H-M   'P 1'
#
loop_
_entity.id
_entity.type
_entity.pdbx_description
1 polymer ?
#
loop_
_entity_poly.entity_id
_entity_poly.type
_entity_poly.pdbx_seq_one_letter_code
_entity_poly.pdbx_strand_id
1 'polypeptide(L)' 'MELVDAFVLFVIVVAVLLVAMLLWAALHRSRDPFTTRTCRRCGTTLPKFAKFCRQCGEQV' A
#
# COMPACT_ATOMS: atom_id res chain seq x y z
N MET A 1 -8.35 4.55 43.74
CA MET A 1 -7.15 4.55 42.88
C MET A 1 -7.31 3.60 41.70
N GLU A 2 -7.95 2.43 41.85
CA GLU A 2 -8.11 1.46 40.74
C GLU A 2 -8.98 1.90 39.55
N LEU A 3 -9.97 2.77 39.77
CA LEU A 3 -10.80 3.33 38.69
C LEU A 3 -9.99 4.28 37.78
N VAL A 4 -8.97 4.94 38.34
CA VAL A 4 -8.11 5.88 37.61
C VAL A 4 -7.16 5.11 36.70
N ASP A 5 -6.59 3.99 37.17
CA ASP A 5 -5.73 3.14 36.35
C ASP A 5 -6.48 2.54 35.16
N ALA A 6 -7.71 2.04 35.34
CA ALA A 6 -8.53 1.53 34.24
C ALA A 6 -8.86 2.63 33.20
N PHE A 7 -9.17 3.85 33.66
CA PHE A 7 -9.45 4.99 32.77
C PHE A 7 -8.18 5.43 32.02
N VAL A 8 -7.05 5.53 32.71
CA VAL A 8 -5.76 5.89 32.12
C VAL A 8 -5.33 4.85 31.08
N LEU A 9 -5.45 3.57 31.37
CA LEU A 9 -5.18 2.50 30.41
C LEU A 9 -6.10 2.58 29.20
N PHE A 10 -7.40 2.83 29.40
CA PHE A 10 -8.34 3.00 28.28
C PHE A 10 -7.96 4.18 27.39
N VAL A 11 -7.65 5.34 27.98
CA VAL A 11 -7.23 6.55 27.24
C VAL A 11 -5.93 6.31 26.48
N ILE A 12 -4.95 5.65 27.11
CA ILE A 12 -3.67 5.30 26.46
C ILE A 12 -3.90 4.35 25.30
N VAL A 13 -4.70 3.29 25.48
CA VAL A 13 -5.01 2.33 24.42
C VAL A 13 -5.71 3.02 23.25
N VAL A 14 -6.73 3.84 23.52
CA VAL A 14 -7.42 4.60 22.47
C VAL A 14 -6.45 5.55 21.75
N ALA A 15 -5.60 6.27 22.48
CA ALA A 15 -4.60 7.14 21.87
C ALA A 15 -3.61 6.38 20.98
N VAL A 16 -3.11 5.23 21.43
CA VAL A 16 -2.19 4.38 20.65
C VAL A 16 -2.86 3.83 19.40
N LEU A 17 -4.13 3.38 19.49
CA LEU A 17 -4.88 2.89 18.34
C LEU A 17 -5.13 3.98 17.29
N LEU A 18 -5.48 5.19 17.74
CA LEU A 18 -5.66 6.34 16.85
C LEU A 18 -4.35 6.73 16.16
N VAL A 19 -3.25 6.80 16.92
CA VAL A 19 -1.92 7.09 16.35
C VAL A 19 -1.50 6.01 15.36
N ALA A 20 -1.69 4.73 15.68
CA ALA A 20 -1.39 3.62 14.79
C ALA A 20 -2.21 3.71 13.49
N MET A 21 -3.50 4.01 13.57
CA MET A 21 -4.37 4.17 12.40
C MET A 21 -3.94 5.35 11.52
N LEU A 22 -3.57 6.48 12.11
CA LEU A 22 -3.07 7.65 11.38
C LEU A 22 -1.71 7.38 10.71
N LEU A 23 -0.80 6.71 11.41
CA LEU A 23 0.48 6.28 10.85
C LEU A 23 0.28 5.29 9.71
N TRP A 24 -0.64 4.34 9.85
CA TRP A 24 -0.97 3.39 8.79
C TRP A 24 -1.55 4.12 7.58
N ALA A 25 -2.50 5.03 7.78
CA ALA A 25 -3.06 5.85 6.70
C ALA A 25 -2.01 6.71 5.99
N ALA A 26 -1.03 7.25 6.74
CA ALA A 26 0.06 8.05 6.18
C ALA A 26 1.10 7.19 5.44
N LEU A 27 1.44 6.00 5.96
CA LEU A 27 2.48 5.14 5.40
C LEU A 27 1.98 4.16 4.33
N HIS A 28 0.71 3.79 4.32
CA HIS A 28 0.13 2.87 3.32
C HIS A 28 -0.21 3.54 1.98
N ARG A 29 -0.02 4.85 1.85
CA ARG A 29 -0.30 5.60 0.63
C ARG A 29 0.84 5.55 -0.40
N SER A 30 1.39 4.38 -0.72
CA SER A 30 2.17 4.16 -1.97
C SER A 30 2.86 2.79 -2.06
N ARG A 31 2.10 1.73 -2.37
CA ARG A 31 2.62 0.70 -3.28
C ARG A 31 1.60 0.49 -4.38
N ASP A 32 1.45 1.51 -5.20
CA ASP A 32 0.81 1.38 -6.50
C ASP A 32 1.77 0.64 -7.43
N PRO A 33 1.52 -0.62 -7.80
CA PRO A 33 2.40 -1.40 -8.67
C PRO A 33 2.23 -0.98 -10.15
N PHE A 34 1.89 0.28 -10.41
CA PHE A 34 1.69 0.84 -11.74
C PHE A 34 3.01 1.24 -12.42
N THR A 35 4.15 0.61 -12.07
CA THR A 35 5.33 0.78 -12.92
C THR A 35 5.04 0.16 -14.28
N THR A 36 5.05 0.99 -15.30
CA THR A 36 4.96 0.56 -16.69
C THR A 36 6.35 0.22 -17.23
N ARG A 37 6.43 -0.80 -18.08
CA ARG A 37 7.62 -1.24 -18.81
C ARG A 37 7.30 -1.30 -20.30
N THR A 38 8.29 -1.09 -21.14
CA THR A 38 8.10 -1.03 -22.59
C THR A 38 8.39 -2.40 -23.21
N CYS A 39 7.55 -2.84 -24.14
CA CYS A 39 7.79 -4.05 -24.92
C CYS A 39 9.00 -3.84 -25.84
N ARG A 40 10.00 -4.72 -25.79
CA ARG A 40 11.20 -4.64 -26.65
C ARG A 40 10.90 -4.92 -28.12
N ARG A 41 9.76 -5.55 -28.44
CA ARG A 41 9.42 -5.96 -29.80
C ARG A 41 8.56 -4.94 -30.55
N CYS A 42 7.56 -4.34 -29.90
CA CYS A 42 6.67 -3.36 -30.55
C CYS A 42 6.73 -1.95 -29.94
N GLY A 43 7.44 -1.75 -28.82
CA GLY A 43 7.54 -0.45 -28.16
C GLY A 43 6.31 -0.05 -27.34
N THR A 44 5.29 -0.91 -27.22
CA THR A 44 4.09 -0.63 -26.42
C THR A 44 4.42 -0.54 -24.94
N THR A 45 3.77 0.40 -24.25
CA THR A 45 3.83 0.52 -22.80
C THR A 45 2.92 -0.54 -22.15
N LEU A 46 3.51 -1.42 -21.35
CA LEU A 46 2.83 -2.47 -20.61
C LEU A 46 2.92 -2.26 -19.10
N PRO A 47 1.93 -2.69 -18.34
CA PRO A 47 2.07 -2.75 -16.90
C PRO A 47 3.11 -3.82 -16.48
N LYS A 48 3.84 -3.60 -15.37
CA LYS A 48 4.86 -4.55 -14.85
C LYS A 48 4.33 -5.96 -14.65
N PHE A 49 3.04 -6.12 -14.33
CA PHE A 49 2.41 -7.41 -14.07
C PHE A 49 1.94 -8.16 -15.33
N ALA A 50 1.96 -7.53 -16.51
CA ALA A 50 1.58 -8.22 -17.74
C ALA A 50 2.71 -9.16 -18.19
N LYS A 51 2.45 -10.47 -18.25
CA LYS A 51 3.38 -11.49 -18.72
C LYS A 51 3.56 -11.50 -20.25
N PHE A 52 2.58 -10.95 -20.98
CA PHE A 52 2.55 -10.95 -22.44
C PHE A 52 2.13 -9.59 -22.98
N CYS A 53 2.68 -9.22 -24.13
CA CYS A 53 2.30 -8.05 -24.87
C CYS A 53 0.90 -8.21 -25.47
N ARG A 54 -0.05 -7.37 -25.04
CA ARG A 54 -1.41 -7.34 -25.61
C ARG A 54 -1.47 -6.80 -27.04
N GLN A 55 -0.38 -6.21 -27.53
CA GLN A 55 -0.32 -5.61 -28.87
C GLN A 55 0.39 -6.51 -29.89
N CYS A 56 1.46 -7.21 -29.51
CA CYS A 56 2.23 -8.07 -30.43
C CYS A 56 2.25 -9.55 -30.05
N GLY A 57 1.70 -9.94 -28.90
CA GLY A 57 1.65 -11.33 -28.43
C GLY A 57 2.96 -11.87 -27.82
N GLU A 58 4.05 -11.10 -27.88
CA GLU A 58 5.37 -11.50 -27.35
C GLU A 58 5.38 -11.60 -25.82
N GLN A 59 6.18 -12.52 -25.27
CA GLN A 59 6.41 -12.58 -23.83
C GLN A 59 7.33 -11.41 -23.39
N VAL A 60 6.91 -10.63 -22.40
CA VAL A 60 7.57 -9.37 -21.98
C VAL A 60 8.25 -9.47 -20.63
#